data_AF-A0A2A5RWN1-F1
#
_entry.id   AF-A0A2A5RWN1-F1
#
_cell.length_a   1.000
_cell.length_b   1.000
_cell.length_c   1.000
_cell.angle_alpha   90.00
_cell.angle_beta   90.00
_cell.angle_gamma   90.00
#
_symmetry.space_group_name_H-M   'P 1'
#
loop_
_entity.id
_entity.type
_entity.pdbx_description
1 polymer ?
#
loop_
_entity_poly.entity_id
_entity_poly.type
_entity_poly.pdbx_seq_one_letter_code
_entity_poly.pdbx_strand_id
1 'polypeptide(L)'
;MKDYSAHYILLFKGGEMSYKQLIYPNINIGATAGWCLKYVDDTVNAPQRSVNAQIAYNIANTKGWVKADTAFPKNVWFVLFWSINRGPNTGQGHVALAYVNSNGAIQIHDSEVHSGSRGIYTSLAEISNWFANFGFQYLGWSIGVDGVQLIAGKDESNDDNGKKEGDFKMYCIINNGTGLLFFNGQNMTSLTDPDEMKVLNTIYKANTGKDIPIMDWSNRSAPWDARLQRVVNGLKK
;
A
#
# COMPACT_ATOMS: atom_id res chain seq x y z
N MET A 1 -28.27 -13.03 51.31
CA MET A 1 -27.12 -12.77 50.42
C MET A 1 -27.53 -13.17 49.02
N LYS A 2 -27.72 -12.18 48.14
CA LYS A 2 -27.98 -12.43 46.71
C LYS A 2 -26.67 -12.15 45.99
N ASP A 3 -26.16 -13.19 45.35
CA ASP A 3 -24.90 -13.21 44.64
C ASP A 3 -25.00 -12.30 43.41
N TYR A 4 -24.06 -11.38 43.28
CA TYR A 4 -23.90 -10.49 42.14
C TYR A 4 -22.81 -11.08 41.25
N SER A 5 -23.20 -11.82 40.21
CA SER A 5 -22.31 -12.09 39.09
C SER A 5 -23.07 -11.92 37.78
N ALA A 6 -23.27 -10.65 37.41
CA ALA A 6 -23.66 -10.29 36.06
C ALA A 6 -22.42 -10.38 35.18
N HIS A 7 -22.33 -11.46 34.41
CA HIS A 7 -21.39 -11.61 33.31
C HIS A 7 -21.53 -10.43 32.33
N TYR A 8 -20.50 -9.57 32.28
CA TYR A 8 -20.30 -8.66 31.16
C TYR A 8 -19.93 -9.48 29.92
N ILE A 9 -20.93 -9.88 29.13
CA ILE A 9 -20.70 -10.27 27.74
C ILE A 9 -20.47 -8.96 26.98
N LEU A 10 -19.21 -8.56 26.85
CA LEU A 10 -18.80 -7.57 25.87
C LEU A 10 -19.00 -8.18 24.47
N LEU A 11 -20.19 -7.97 23.92
CA LEU A 11 -20.44 -8.07 22.49
C LEU A 11 -19.58 -7.00 21.80
N PHE A 12 -18.34 -7.35 21.45
CA PHE A 12 -17.60 -6.60 20.45
C PHE A 12 -18.37 -6.73 19.14
N LYS A 13 -19.20 -5.72 18.84
CA LYS A 13 -19.60 -5.41 17.47
C LYS A 13 -18.30 -5.09 16.72
N GLY A 14 -17.69 -6.11 16.12
CA GLY A 14 -16.53 -5.94 15.26
C GLY A 14 -16.93 -5.08 14.08
N GLY A 15 -16.57 -3.80 14.10
CA GLY A 15 -16.52 -3.00 12.88
C GLY A 15 -15.61 -3.73 11.90
N GLU A 16 -16.11 -3.98 10.69
CA GLU A 16 -15.31 -4.58 9.62
C GLU A 16 -14.12 -3.65 9.37
N MET A 17 -12.91 -4.02 9.80
CA MET A 17 -11.72 -3.20 9.59
C MET A 17 -11.56 -2.97 8.09
N SER A 18 -11.79 -1.73 7.65
CA SER A 18 -11.62 -1.35 6.26
C SER A 18 -10.14 -1.14 5.98
N TYR A 19 -9.66 -1.56 4.81
CA TYR A 19 -8.27 -1.37 4.40
C TYR A 19 -8.17 -0.40 3.22
N LYS A 20 -7.03 0.30 3.14
CA LYS A 20 -6.63 1.12 1.98
C LYS A 20 -5.42 0.49 1.29
N GLN A 21 -5.44 0.45 -0.04
CA GLN A 21 -4.27 0.08 -0.84
C GLN A 21 -3.20 1.16 -0.75
N LEU A 22 -1.99 0.76 -0.39
CA LEU A 22 -0.77 1.59 -0.46
C LEU A 22 -0.01 1.33 -1.76
N ILE A 23 0.09 0.06 -2.17
CA ILE A 23 0.79 -0.38 -3.39
C ILE A 23 -0.16 -1.24 -4.22
N TYR A 24 -0.28 -0.94 -5.51
CA TYR A 24 -1.00 -1.77 -6.47
C TYR A 24 -0.03 -2.75 -7.13
N PRO A 25 -0.13 -4.07 -6.89
CA PRO A 25 0.76 -5.02 -7.51
C PRO A 25 0.56 -5.07 -9.03
N ASN A 26 1.65 -5.11 -9.80
CA ASN A 26 1.59 -5.39 -11.22
C ASN A 26 1.51 -6.91 -11.44
N ILE A 27 0.29 -7.45 -11.41
CA ILE A 27 0.06 -8.89 -11.60
C ILE A 27 0.30 -9.37 -13.03
N ASN A 28 0.41 -8.46 -14.01
CA ASN A 28 0.56 -8.82 -15.43
C ASN A 28 2.03 -9.02 -15.83
N ILE A 29 2.81 -9.66 -14.96
CA ILE A 29 4.20 -10.06 -15.24
C ILE A 29 4.28 -11.58 -15.39
N GLY A 30 5.20 -12.05 -16.23
CA GLY A 30 5.46 -13.48 -16.38
C GLY A 30 6.15 -14.06 -15.14
N ALA A 31 5.90 -15.34 -14.87
CA ALA A 31 6.54 -16.07 -13.78
C ALA A 31 7.10 -17.42 -14.24
N THR A 32 7.97 -18.00 -13.41
CA THR A 32 8.44 -19.38 -13.52
C THR A 32 7.74 -20.21 -12.44
N ALA A 33 7.13 -21.34 -12.81
CA ALA A 33 6.53 -22.26 -11.83
C ALA A 33 7.51 -22.62 -10.71
N GLY A 34 7.02 -22.68 -9.47
CA GLY A 34 7.81 -22.86 -8.25
C GLY A 34 8.53 -21.60 -7.73
N TRP A 35 8.57 -20.49 -8.47
CA TRP A 35 9.22 -19.24 -8.05
C TRP A 35 8.24 -18.24 -7.42
N CYS A 36 7.39 -18.73 -6.51
CA CYS A 36 6.26 -17.97 -5.95
C CYS A 36 6.68 -16.65 -5.27
N LEU A 37 7.73 -16.66 -4.44
CA LEU A 37 8.22 -15.43 -3.79
C LEU A 37 8.78 -14.42 -4.80
N LYS A 38 9.53 -14.90 -5.80
CA LYS A 38 10.05 -14.00 -6.85
C LYS A 38 8.90 -13.29 -7.56
N TYR A 39 7.87 -14.03 -7.95
CA TYR A 39 6.69 -13.46 -8.58
C TYR A 39 6.06 -12.37 -7.70
N VAL A 40 5.71 -12.70 -6.44
CA VAL A 40 5.06 -11.74 -5.53
C VAL A 40 5.93 -10.50 -5.31
N ASP A 41 7.23 -10.66 -5.05
CA ASP A 41 8.13 -9.52 -4.85
C ASP A 41 8.27 -8.64 -6.09
N ASP A 42 8.37 -9.22 -7.28
CA ASP A 42 8.48 -8.46 -8.52
C ASP A 42 7.18 -7.66 -8.79
N THR A 43 6.01 -8.22 -8.46
CA THR A 43 4.74 -7.48 -8.63
C THR A 43 4.66 -6.23 -7.76
N VAL A 44 5.34 -6.20 -6.61
CA VAL A 44 5.30 -5.09 -5.65
C VAL A 44 6.61 -4.28 -5.60
N ASN A 45 7.58 -4.62 -6.46
CA ASN A 45 8.94 -4.06 -6.45
C ASN A 45 9.61 -4.13 -5.06
N ALA A 46 9.61 -5.32 -4.45
CA ALA A 46 10.21 -5.50 -3.14
C ALA A 46 11.72 -5.14 -3.15
N PRO A 47 12.21 -4.30 -2.21
CA PRO A 47 13.59 -3.82 -2.20
C PRO A 47 14.58 -4.91 -1.82
N GLN A 48 14.17 -5.91 -1.03
CA GLN A 48 15.02 -6.99 -0.60
C GLN A 48 14.22 -8.29 -0.45
N ARG A 49 14.39 -9.16 -1.44
CA ARG A 49 13.80 -10.50 -1.47
C ARG A 49 14.42 -11.42 -0.43
N SER A 50 13.56 -12.06 0.36
CA SER A 50 13.93 -13.17 1.25
C SER A 50 14.35 -14.40 0.43
N VAL A 51 15.13 -15.28 1.04
CA VAL A 51 15.62 -16.49 0.34
C VAL A 51 14.47 -17.42 -0.07
N ASN A 52 13.41 -17.50 0.73
CA ASN A 52 12.21 -18.28 0.42
C ASN A 52 10.97 -17.71 1.13
N ALA A 53 9.79 -18.21 0.75
CA ALA A 53 8.50 -17.73 1.24
C ALA A 53 8.29 -17.96 2.75
N GLN A 54 8.87 -19.03 3.31
CA GLN A 54 8.81 -19.28 4.76
C GLN A 54 9.56 -18.22 5.56
N ILE A 55 10.73 -17.77 5.08
CA ILE A 55 11.47 -16.66 5.69
C ILE A 55 10.71 -15.35 5.55
N ALA A 56 10.15 -15.08 4.36
CA ALA A 56 9.30 -13.89 4.14
C ALA A 56 8.11 -13.86 5.10
N TYR A 57 7.43 -15.00 5.30
CA TYR A 57 6.39 -15.16 6.31
C TYR A 57 6.90 -14.87 7.72
N ASN A 58 8.03 -15.47 8.14
CA ASN A 58 8.56 -15.28 9.48
C ASN A 58 8.87 -13.80 9.77
N ILE A 59 9.42 -13.09 8.77
CA ILE A 59 9.70 -11.65 8.87
C ILE A 59 8.40 -10.84 8.97
N ALA A 60 7.42 -11.12 8.11
CA ALA A 60 6.12 -10.44 8.15
C ALA A 60 5.39 -10.70 9.48
N ASN A 61 5.43 -11.94 9.98
CA ASN A 61 4.83 -12.33 11.24
C ASN A 61 5.51 -11.63 12.44
N THR A 62 6.85 -11.55 12.44
CA THR A 62 7.62 -10.81 13.46
C THR A 62 7.27 -9.32 13.47
N LYS A 63 6.93 -8.73 12.31
CA LYS A 63 6.45 -7.35 12.20
C LYS A 63 5.00 -7.15 12.65
N GLY A 64 4.29 -8.23 13.02
CA GLY A 64 2.85 -8.18 13.32
C GLY A 64 1.97 -7.93 12.10
N TRP A 65 2.48 -8.19 10.89
CA TRP A 65 1.75 -7.95 9.63
C TRP A 65 0.79 -9.08 9.28
N VAL A 66 1.06 -10.29 9.77
CA VAL A 66 0.29 -11.50 9.49
C VAL A 66 -0.91 -11.60 10.43
N LYS A 67 -2.06 -12.00 9.87
CA LYS A 67 -3.25 -12.43 10.60
C LYS A 67 -3.59 -13.87 10.21
N ALA A 68 -3.70 -14.74 11.20
CA ALA A 68 -3.91 -16.18 11.01
C ALA A 68 -5.35 -16.55 10.60
N ASP A 69 -6.29 -15.61 10.68
CA ASP A 69 -7.68 -15.81 10.31
C ASP A 69 -7.91 -15.77 8.78
N THR A 70 -9.19 -15.82 8.39
CA THR A 70 -9.66 -15.70 7.00
C THR A 70 -10.57 -14.48 6.82
N ALA A 71 -10.49 -13.50 7.72
CA ALA A 71 -11.20 -12.23 7.62
C ALA A 71 -10.49 -11.32 6.60
N PHE A 72 -10.53 -11.74 5.33
CA PHE A 72 -9.78 -11.10 4.27
C PHE A 72 -10.24 -9.67 4.01
N PRO A 73 -9.29 -8.76 3.73
CA PRO A 73 -9.64 -7.39 3.37
C PRO A 73 -10.27 -7.37 1.96
N LYS A 74 -11.41 -6.68 1.84
CA LYS A 74 -12.12 -6.53 0.55
C LYS A 74 -11.62 -5.31 -0.22
N ASN A 75 -11.71 -5.40 -1.54
CA ASN A 75 -11.38 -4.38 -2.52
C ASN A 75 -9.92 -3.89 -2.48
N VAL A 76 -9.01 -4.69 -1.94
CA VAL A 76 -7.57 -4.43 -1.91
C VAL A 76 -6.80 -5.73 -2.15
N TRP A 77 -5.58 -5.60 -2.65
CA TRP A 77 -4.60 -6.65 -2.79
C TRP A 77 -3.83 -6.86 -1.49
N PHE A 78 -3.65 -8.12 -1.13
CA PHE A 78 -2.93 -8.54 0.06
C PHE A 78 -2.15 -9.83 -0.20
N VAL A 79 -1.31 -10.23 0.75
CA VAL A 79 -0.42 -11.39 0.62
C VAL A 79 -1.01 -12.56 1.41
N LEU A 80 -0.91 -13.78 0.87
CA LEU A 80 -1.25 -15.03 1.55
C LEU A 80 0.02 -15.87 1.73
N PHE A 81 0.14 -16.56 2.87
CA PHE A 81 1.26 -17.45 3.18
C PHE A 81 0.82 -18.86 3.55
N TRP A 82 1.63 -19.84 3.15
CA TRP A 82 1.50 -21.24 3.55
C TRP A 82 2.86 -21.84 3.88
N SER A 83 2.88 -22.85 4.77
CA SER A 83 4.03 -23.74 4.93
C SER A 83 3.93 -24.92 3.97
N ILE A 84 5.09 -25.43 3.57
CA ILE A 84 5.25 -26.70 2.85
C ILE A 84 5.89 -27.68 3.82
N ASN A 85 5.19 -28.77 4.13
CA ASN A 85 5.58 -29.71 5.18
C ASN A 85 5.92 -31.11 4.66
N ARG A 86 5.83 -31.34 3.36
CA ARG A 86 6.13 -32.63 2.73
C ARG A 86 6.90 -32.46 1.42
N GLY A 87 7.85 -33.37 1.20
CA GLY A 87 8.62 -33.47 -0.04
C GLY A 87 9.88 -32.60 -0.06
N PRO A 88 10.54 -32.47 -1.22
CA PRO A 88 11.85 -31.81 -1.33
C PRO A 88 11.82 -30.31 -1.00
N ASN A 89 10.65 -29.67 -1.07
CA ASN A 89 10.46 -28.25 -0.79
C ASN A 89 10.03 -27.98 0.67
N THR A 90 10.11 -28.99 1.55
CA THR A 90 9.77 -28.83 2.98
C THR A 90 10.53 -27.66 3.59
N GLY A 91 9.82 -26.77 4.27
CA GLY A 91 10.38 -25.57 4.91
C GLY A 91 10.62 -24.38 3.97
N GLN A 92 10.37 -24.49 2.65
CA GLN A 92 10.49 -23.35 1.73
C GLN A 92 9.26 -22.40 1.79
N GLY A 93 8.11 -22.93 2.20
CA GLY A 93 6.84 -22.21 2.25
C GLY A 93 6.30 -21.85 0.86
N HIS A 94 5.18 -21.13 0.84
CA HIS A 94 4.58 -20.59 -0.38
C HIS A 94 3.92 -19.25 -0.10
N VAL A 95 3.90 -18.39 -1.11
CA VAL A 95 3.32 -17.05 -1.04
C VAL A 95 2.55 -16.73 -2.31
N ALA A 96 1.42 -16.05 -2.17
CA ALA A 96 0.60 -15.61 -3.29
C ALA A 96 0.01 -14.22 -3.02
N LEU A 97 -0.38 -13.53 -4.09
CA LEU A 97 -1.23 -12.35 -3.99
C LEU A 97 -2.68 -12.76 -4.04
N ALA A 98 -3.52 -12.07 -3.28
CA ALA A 98 -4.95 -12.26 -3.33
C ALA A 98 -5.70 -10.93 -3.35
N TYR A 99 -6.90 -10.97 -3.92
CA TYR A 99 -7.87 -9.88 -3.91
C TYR A 99 -9.25 -10.46 -3.71
N VAL A 100 -10.01 -9.87 -2.78
CA VAL A 100 -11.42 -10.21 -2.57
C VAL A 100 -12.26 -9.03 -3.03
N ASN A 101 -13.20 -9.24 -3.95
CA ASN A 101 -14.07 -8.16 -4.42
C ASN A 101 -15.18 -7.82 -3.39
N SER A 102 -16.00 -6.80 -3.70
CA SER A 102 -17.12 -6.38 -2.85
C SER A 102 -18.12 -7.50 -2.52
N ASN A 103 -18.25 -8.48 -3.41
CA ASN A 103 -19.19 -9.59 -3.30
C ASN A 103 -18.58 -10.80 -2.56
N GLY A 104 -17.33 -10.69 -2.10
CA GLY A 104 -16.62 -11.77 -1.40
C GLY A 104 -15.97 -12.80 -2.31
N ALA A 105 -15.99 -12.62 -3.64
CA ALA A 105 -15.27 -13.53 -4.53
C ALA A 105 -13.77 -13.22 -4.47
N ILE A 106 -12.97 -14.27 -4.26
CA ILE A 106 -11.51 -14.18 -4.16
C ILE A 106 -10.86 -14.59 -5.49
N GLN A 107 -9.76 -13.92 -5.81
CA GLN A 107 -8.79 -14.37 -6.81
C GLN A 107 -7.42 -14.49 -6.13
N ILE A 108 -6.71 -15.57 -6.41
CA ILE A 108 -5.37 -15.84 -5.87
C ILE A 108 -4.41 -16.06 -7.05
N HIS A 109 -3.29 -15.34 -7.01
CA HIS A 109 -2.28 -15.28 -8.04
C HIS A 109 -0.92 -15.66 -7.47
N ASP A 110 -0.36 -16.75 -7.97
CA ASP A 110 1.00 -17.21 -7.65
C ASP A 110 1.81 -17.43 -8.93
N SER A 111 3.00 -18.00 -8.79
CA SER A 111 3.83 -18.34 -9.94
C SER A 111 3.25 -19.42 -10.86
N GLU A 112 2.38 -20.31 -10.37
CA GLU A 112 1.74 -21.34 -11.21
C GLU A 112 0.72 -20.69 -12.15
N VAL A 113 -0.02 -19.70 -11.66
CA VAL A 113 -0.95 -18.91 -12.47
C VAL A 113 -0.20 -18.15 -13.57
N HIS A 114 0.86 -17.44 -13.20
CA HIS A 114 1.56 -16.53 -14.11
C HIS A 114 2.65 -17.19 -14.96
N SER A 115 2.91 -18.48 -14.76
CA SER A 115 3.65 -19.33 -15.70
C SER A 115 2.74 -20.02 -16.72
N GLY A 116 1.41 -19.99 -16.51
CA GLY A 116 0.44 -20.70 -17.33
C GLY A 116 0.22 -22.17 -16.94
N SER A 117 0.90 -22.68 -15.90
CA SER A 117 0.70 -24.03 -15.37
C SER A 117 -0.69 -24.24 -14.77
N ARG A 118 -1.34 -23.14 -14.33
CA ARG A 118 -2.63 -23.16 -13.64
C ARG A 118 -3.46 -21.92 -13.98
N GLY A 119 -4.78 -22.02 -13.94
CA GLY A 119 -5.68 -20.85 -13.94
C GLY A 119 -5.75 -20.19 -12.56
N ILE A 120 -6.28 -18.97 -12.48
CA ILE A 120 -6.50 -18.24 -11.21
C ILE A 120 -7.29 -19.11 -10.22
N TYR A 121 -6.85 -19.18 -8.96
CA TYR A 121 -7.61 -19.88 -7.93
C TYR A 121 -8.69 -18.97 -7.36
N THR A 122 -9.85 -19.54 -7.10
CA THR A 122 -11.07 -18.85 -6.65
C THR A 122 -11.45 -19.17 -5.20
N SER A 123 -10.62 -19.94 -4.48
CA SER A 123 -10.77 -20.22 -3.05
C SER A 123 -9.47 -20.74 -2.43
N LEU A 124 -9.35 -20.65 -1.10
CA LEU A 124 -8.27 -21.30 -0.37
C LEU A 124 -8.26 -22.83 -0.58
N ALA A 125 -9.44 -23.45 -0.68
CA ALA A 125 -9.54 -24.90 -0.90
C ALA A 125 -8.95 -25.31 -2.26
N GLU A 126 -9.14 -24.50 -3.30
CA GLU A 126 -8.64 -24.78 -4.64
C GLU A 126 -7.11 -24.78 -4.70
N ILE A 127 -6.46 -23.77 -4.12
CA ILE A 127 -4.99 -23.72 -4.03
C ILE A 127 -4.44 -24.81 -3.10
N SER A 128 -5.10 -25.07 -1.96
CA SER A 128 -4.72 -26.18 -1.07
C SER A 128 -4.79 -27.54 -1.76
N ASN A 129 -5.81 -27.78 -2.59
CA ASN A 129 -5.95 -29.02 -3.35
C ASN A 129 -4.88 -29.15 -4.44
N TRP A 130 -4.55 -28.05 -5.13
CA TRP A 130 -3.47 -28.04 -6.12
C TRP A 130 -2.12 -28.45 -5.52
N PHE A 131 -1.83 -27.95 -4.31
CA PHE A 131 -0.59 -28.26 -3.59
C PHE A 131 -0.73 -29.39 -2.56
N ALA A 132 -1.80 -30.21 -2.60
CA ALA A 132 -2.10 -31.19 -1.54
C ALA A 132 -0.95 -32.17 -1.26
N ASN A 133 -0.19 -32.56 -2.27
CA ASN A 133 0.95 -33.48 -2.14
C ASN A 133 2.15 -32.89 -1.37
N PHE A 134 2.19 -31.57 -1.17
CA PHE A 134 3.27 -30.85 -0.49
C PHE A 134 3.03 -30.61 1.01
N GLY A 135 1.93 -31.15 1.58
CA GLY A 135 1.60 -30.92 2.98
C GLY A 135 1.34 -29.43 3.26
N PHE A 136 0.62 -28.79 2.34
CA PHE A 136 0.38 -27.36 2.27
C PHE A 136 -0.52 -26.89 3.43
N GLN A 137 -0.03 -26.03 4.31
CA GLN A 137 -0.78 -25.54 5.47
C GLN A 137 -0.85 -24.01 5.47
N TYR A 138 -2.07 -23.47 5.54
CA TYR A 138 -2.29 -22.03 5.57
C TYR A 138 -1.74 -21.42 6.86
N LEU A 139 -0.97 -20.35 6.71
CA LEU A 139 -0.32 -19.64 7.82
C LEU A 139 -0.99 -18.29 8.14
N GLY A 140 -1.69 -17.71 7.18
CA GLY A 140 -2.34 -16.42 7.36
C GLY A 140 -2.25 -15.51 6.14
N TRP A 141 -2.95 -14.40 6.22
CA TRP A 141 -2.85 -13.29 5.28
C TRP A 141 -2.01 -12.17 5.89
N SER A 142 -1.36 -11.36 5.07
CA SER A 142 -0.46 -10.30 5.52
C SER A 142 -0.73 -8.98 4.81
N ILE A 143 -0.53 -7.89 5.54
CA ILE A 143 -0.59 -6.52 4.99
C ILE A 143 0.64 -6.16 4.14
N GLY A 144 1.68 -7.01 4.11
CA GLY A 144 2.94 -6.73 3.43
C GLY A 144 3.85 -7.95 3.29
N VAL A 145 4.92 -7.80 2.50
CA VAL A 145 5.96 -8.81 2.25
C VAL A 145 7.29 -8.11 1.93
N ASP A 146 8.41 -8.68 2.41
CA ASP A 146 9.78 -8.31 2.02
C ASP A 146 10.07 -6.79 1.97
N GLY A 147 9.62 -6.10 3.02
CA GLY A 147 9.85 -4.66 3.22
C GLY A 147 8.78 -3.76 2.63
N VAL A 148 7.84 -4.29 1.84
CA VAL A 148 6.73 -3.55 1.24
C VAL A 148 5.45 -3.79 2.03
N GLN A 149 4.83 -2.72 2.49
CA GLN A 149 3.48 -2.76 3.04
C GLN A 149 2.47 -2.46 1.91
N LEU A 150 1.64 -3.44 1.57
CA LEU A 150 0.66 -3.33 0.49
C LEU A 150 -0.59 -2.56 0.94
N ILE A 151 -1.03 -2.75 2.19
CA ILE A 151 -2.27 -2.18 2.72
C ILE A 151 -2.10 -1.65 4.15
N ALA A 152 -2.95 -0.69 4.52
CA ALA A 152 -3.07 -0.17 5.88
C ALA A 152 -4.54 -0.18 6.33
N GLY A 153 -4.77 -0.37 7.62
CA GLY A 153 -6.10 -0.19 8.21
C GLY A 153 -6.55 1.27 8.04
N LYS A 154 -7.82 1.46 7.70
CA LYS A 154 -8.51 2.73 7.83
C LYS A 154 -9.04 2.78 9.26
N ASP A 155 -8.33 3.43 10.15
CA ASP A 155 -8.88 3.69 11.47
C ASP A 155 -10.09 4.62 11.30
N GLU A 156 -11.26 4.20 11.78
CA GLU A 156 -12.38 5.12 12.00
C GLU A 156 -11.97 6.07 13.12
N SER A 157 -11.70 7.32 12.74
CA SER A 157 -11.19 8.44 13.56
C SER A 157 -9.79 8.26 14.16
N ASN A 158 -8.81 8.90 13.51
CA ASN A 158 -7.92 9.82 14.20
C ASN A 158 -7.52 10.94 13.22
N ASP A 159 -8.19 12.07 13.41
CA ASP A 159 -7.58 13.38 13.23
C ASP A 159 -6.44 13.47 14.26
N ASP A 160 -5.20 13.26 13.85
CA ASP A 160 -4.08 14.17 14.14
C ASP A 160 -2.72 13.65 13.63
N ASN A 161 -2.02 14.58 12.98
CA ASN A 161 -0.57 14.80 13.08
C ASN A 161 0.37 13.58 13.13
N GLY A 162 0.56 12.95 11.97
CA GLY A 162 1.74 12.13 11.70
C GLY A 162 2.20 12.31 10.27
N LYS A 163 2.97 13.37 9.99
CA LYS A 163 3.72 13.49 8.74
C LYS A 163 4.60 12.24 8.59
N LYS A 164 4.19 11.32 7.73
CA LYS A 164 5.08 10.27 7.21
C LYS A 164 5.66 10.83 5.91
N GLU A 165 6.98 10.93 5.86
CA GLU A 165 7.76 11.27 4.66
C GLU A 165 7.48 10.21 3.58
N GLY A 166 6.38 10.37 2.85
CA GLY A 166 6.41 10.15 1.41
C GLY A 166 6.92 11.45 0.79
N ASP A 167 7.72 11.37 -0.27
CA ASP A 167 8.25 12.52 -1.02
C ASP A 167 7.27 13.69 -1.00
N PHE A 168 7.52 14.67 -0.13
CA PHE A 168 6.71 15.87 -0.06
C PHE A 168 7.03 16.66 -1.32
N LYS A 169 6.22 16.46 -2.36
CA LYS A 169 6.24 17.33 -3.53
C LYS A 169 5.74 18.70 -3.05
N MET A 170 6.69 19.62 -2.84
CA MET A 170 6.49 20.96 -2.30
C MET A 170 5.74 21.84 -3.30
N TYR A 171 4.45 21.57 -3.49
CA TYR A 171 3.58 22.31 -4.37
C TYR A 171 2.97 23.49 -3.61
N CYS A 172 3.21 24.71 -4.08
CA CYS A 172 2.55 25.91 -3.55
C CYS A 172 2.32 26.95 -4.63
N ILE A 173 1.39 27.87 -4.35
CA ILE A 173 1.22 29.11 -5.09
C ILE A 173 1.87 30.23 -4.30
N ILE A 174 2.66 31.07 -4.96
CA ILE A 174 3.31 32.23 -4.35
C ILE A 174 2.68 33.48 -4.94
N ASN A 175 2.11 34.33 -4.09
CA ASN A 175 1.77 35.71 -4.45
C ASN A 175 2.99 36.59 -4.15
N ASN A 176 3.63 37.13 -5.19
CA ASN A 176 4.80 38.01 -5.01
C ASN A 176 4.45 39.51 -5.10
N GLY A 177 3.17 39.86 -5.06
CA GLY A 177 2.70 41.24 -5.18
C GLY A 177 2.73 41.81 -6.61
N THR A 178 3.20 41.05 -7.59
CA THR A 178 3.10 41.39 -9.03
C THR A 178 2.26 40.37 -9.80
N GLY A 179 2.18 39.13 -9.32
CA GLY A 179 1.40 38.05 -9.89
C GLY A 179 1.50 36.78 -9.05
N LEU A 180 0.88 35.72 -9.55
CA LEU A 180 0.90 34.40 -8.92
C LEU A 180 1.93 33.50 -9.62
N LEU A 181 2.69 32.75 -8.83
CA LEU A 181 3.68 31.79 -9.31
C LEU A 181 3.34 30.41 -8.73
N PHE A 182 3.21 29.40 -9.58
CA PHE A 182 3.16 28.01 -9.12
C PHE A 182 4.57 27.45 -8.97
N PHE A 183 4.88 26.89 -7.80
CA PHE A 183 6.13 26.19 -7.53
C PHE A 183 5.84 24.70 -7.39
N ASN A 184 6.51 23.86 -8.18
CA ASN A 184 6.31 22.41 -8.16
C ASN A 184 7.42 21.66 -7.39
N GLY A 185 8.18 22.34 -6.54
CA GLY A 185 9.34 21.78 -5.85
C GLY A 185 10.64 21.80 -6.66
N GLN A 186 10.58 22.05 -7.97
CA GLN A 186 11.77 22.10 -8.85
C GLN A 186 11.81 23.35 -9.73
N ASN A 187 10.67 23.83 -10.21
CA ASN A 187 10.53 24.96 -11.12
C ASN A 187 9.42 25.89 -10.64
N MET A 188 9.49 27.14 -11.10
CA MET A 188 8.46 28.16 -10.88
C MET A 188 7.84 28.56 -12.22
N THR A 189 6.52 28.70 -12.26
CA THR A 189 5.76 29.08 -13.47
C THR A 189 4.75 30.17 -13.14
N SER A 190 4.74 31.24 -13.92
CA SER A 190 3.74 32.31 -13.77
C SER A 190 2.36 31.83 -14.14
N LEU A 191 1.39 32.07 -13.26
CA LEU A 191 -0.03 31.89 -13.53
C LEU A 191 -0.56 33.20 -14.06
N THR A 192 -1.03 33.18 -15.31
CA THR A 192 -1.50 34.36 -16.04
C THR A 192 -3.01 34.38 -16.21
N ASP A 193 -3.66 33.23 -16.06
CA ASP A 193 -5.11 33.08 -16.10
C ASP A 193 -5.67 32.65 -14.72
N PRO A 194 -6.71 33.32 -14.20
CA PRO A 194 -7.37 32.92 -12.95
C PRO A 194 -7.82 31.46 -12.88
N ASP A 195 -8.12 30.82 -14.01
CA ASP A 195 -8.58 29.44 -14.07
C ASP A 195 -7.42 28.42 -13.94
N GLU A 196 -6.18 28.80 -14.25
CA GLU A 196 -5.00 27.95 -14.03
C GLU A 196 -4.85 27.57 -12.55
N MET A 197 -5.06 28.55 -11.66
CA MET A 197 -5.07 28.33 -10.21
C MET A 197 -6.18 27.37 -9.78
N LYS A 198 -7.40 27.50 -10.33
CA LYS A 198 -8.54 26.65 -9.96
C LYS A 198 -8.31 25.21 -10.37
N VAL A 199 -7.77 24.98 -11.57
CA VAL A 199 -7.45 23.64 -12.08
C VAL A 199 -6.35 22.99 -11.23
N LEU A 200 -5.26 23.73 -10.96
CA LEU A 200 -4.18 23.24 -10.10
C LEU A 200 -4.68 22.89 -8.70
N ASN A 201 -5.51 23.76 -8.10
CA ASN A 201 -6.08 23.51 -6.78
C ASN A 201 -7.02 22.30 -6.77
N THR A 202 -7.84 22.12 -7.82
CA THR A 202 -8.74 20.97 -7.95
C THR A 202 -7.96 19.65 -8.02
N ILE A 203 -6.92 19.60 -8.85
CA ILE A 203 -6.05 18.42 -8.97
C ILE A 203 -5.32 18.16 -7.66
N TYR A 204 -4.76 19.20 -7.03
CA TYR A 204 -4.07 19.08 -5.75
C TYR A 204 -4.99 18.55 -4.64
N LYS A 205 -6.22 19.05 -4.58
CA LYS A 205 -7.24 18.63 -3.61
C LYS A 205 -7.73 17.21 -3.86
N ALA A 206 -7.91 16.81 -5.11
CA ALA A 206 -8.25 15.43 -5.46
C ALA A 206 -7.16 14.43 -5.01
N ASN A 207 -5.89 14.84 -5.06
CA ASN A 207 -4.75 13.98 -4.71
C ASN A 207 -4.37 14.01 -3.22
N THR A 208 -4.53 15.15 -2.55
CA THR A 208 -4.04 15.35 -1.16
C THR A 208 -5.16 15.51 -0.14
N GLY A 209 -6.40 15.73 -0.58
CA GLY A 209 -7.52 16.12 0.28
C GLY A 209 -7.46 17.55 0.79
N LYS A 210 -6.43 18.33 0.43
CA LYS A 210 -6.21 19.71 0.91
C LYS A 210 -6.15 20.69 -0.26
N ASP A 211 -6.49 21.94 -0.02
CA ASP A 211 -6.22 23.01 -0.98
C ASP A 211 -4.72 23.28 -1.08
N ILE A 212 -4.25 23.72 -2.25
CA ILE A 212 -2.84 24.03 -2.47
C ILE A 212 -2.43 25.21 -1.56
N PRO A 213 -1.33 25.09 -0.81
CA PRO A 213 -0.86 26.18 0.03
C PRO A 213 -0.57 27.44 -0.79
N ILE A 214 -1.05 28.59 -0.32
CA ILE A 214 -0.76 29.91 -0.89
C ILE A 214 0.19 30.65 0.06
N MET A 215 1.36 31.04 -0.45
CA MET A 215 2.37 31.82 0.26
C MET A 215 2.27 33.27 -0.19
N ASP A 216 1.93 34.18 0.73
CA ASP A 216 1.89 35.61 0.43
C ASP A 216 3.23 36.27 0.75
N TRP A 217 3.98 36.56 -0.30
CA TRP A 217 5.26 37.26 -0.29
C TRP A 217 5.16 38.60 -1.03
N SER A 218 3.98 39.22 -1.05
CA SER A 218 3.76 40.54 -1.64
C SER A 218 4.50 41.68 -0.93
N ASN A 219 4.99 41.45 0.30
CA ASN A 219 5.77 42.43 1.04
C ASN A 219 7.20 42.58 0.49
N ARG A 220 7.43 43.67 -0.27
CA ARG A 220 8.70 43.94 -0.96
C ARG A 220 9.91 44.19 -0.06
N SER A 221 9.70 44.42 1.24
CA SER A 221 10.80 44.57 2.21
C SER A 221 11.58 43.27 2.44
N ALA A 222 11.05 42.13 1.98
CA ALA A 222 11.73 40.84 2.06
C ALA A 222 11.51 40.03 0.77
N PRO A 223 12.46 40.07 -0.19
CA PRO A 223 12.30 39.48 -1.52
C PRO A 223 12.57 37.97 -1.50
N TRP A 224 11.69 37.21 -0.83
CA TRP A 224 11.83 35.76 -0.65
C TRP A 224 11.64 35.01 -1.96
N ASP A 225 10.73 35.47 -2.83
CA ASP A 225 10.50 34.93 -4.17
C ASP A 225 11.77 35.02 -5.04
N ALA A 226 12.45 36.17 -5.04
CA ALA A 226 13.69 36.37 -5.80
C ALA A 226 14.87 35.55 -5.25
N ARG A 227 14.84 35.18 -3.96
CA ARG A 227 15.83 34.26 -3.38
C ARG A 227 15.55 32.82 -3.80
N LEU A 228 14.28 32.40 -3.78
CA LEU A 228 13.88 31.07 -4.22
C LEU A 228 14.16 30.86 -5.72
N GLN A 229 13.83 31.84 -6.56
CA GLN A 229 14.13 31.80 -8.01
C GLN A 229 15.62 31.63 -8.29
N ARG A 230 16.50 32.26 -7.50
CA ARG A 230 17.97 32.09 -7.65
C ARG A 230 18.42 30.65 -7.38
N VAL A 231 17.86 30.01 -6.36
CA VAL A 231 18.18 28.62 -6.03
C VAL A 231 17.65 27.68 -7.11
N VAL A 232 16.39 27.86 -7.51
CA VAL A 232 15.73 27.08 -8.56
C VAL A 232 16.48 27.17 -9.90
N ASN A 233 16.88 28.37 -10.31
CA ASN A 233 17.59 28.57 -11.57
C ASN A 233 19.07 28.14 -11.50
N GLY A 234 19.68 28.15 -10.32
CA GLY A 234 21.06 27.70 -10.10
C GLY A 234 21.24 26.17 -10.07
N LEU A 235 20.15 25.40 -9.98
CA LEU A 235 20.15 23.93 -10.05
C LEU A 235 20.27 23.37 -11.48
N LYS A 236 20.32 24.22 -12.51
CA LYS A 236 20.65 23.82 -13.88
C LYS A 236 22.18 23.70 -14.04
N LYS A 237 22.75 22.58 -13.62
CA LYS A 237 24.10 22.13 -14.02
C LYS A 237 24.01 20.76 -14.66
#